data_AF-A0A7S1AUT3-F1
#
_entry.id   AF-A0A7S1AUT3-F1
#
_cell.length_a   1.000
_cell.length_b   1.000
_cell.length_c   1.000
_cell.angle_alpha   90.00
_cell.angle_beta   90.00
_cell.angle_gamma   90.00
#
_symmetry.space_group_name_H-M   'P 1'
#
loop_
_entity.id
_entity.type
_entity.pdbx_description
1 polymer ?
#
loop_
_entity_poly.entity_id
_entity_poly.type
_entity_poly.pdbx_seq_one_letter_code
_entity_poly.pdbx_strand_id
1 'polypeptide(L)'
;VWAQNEAAQCVPFSDAMEQPAQSHPQSALFALEECCHRLKLLRLAAEPDGAGHPRNIMAEGEVLSLMDRLSKIAISREWLKETGVGREVNHAFYRLHASTLVRERSRTLVASWKVQIQAVGAAPFARAPGTPKRPRRDSREPRTERRQSKRRRSAPSVDVSEWTVKQLMCRIQELGLSVSGCLEKSELVALLRKQPSASARPQTAKRLSKGRLSFGRRSMLRRQTQTAQEAASPGTSCPDTRAQLAAIQRILQAKDDFAVLELRHVAVPRAELERMVLRRCREMYRFVHPDKCAPELQELATRGFQRLEAAKEKVLGSAAEPQARARSPGGMWSAWGGR
;
A
#
# COMPACT_ATOMS: atom_id res chain seq x y z
N VAL A 1 14.66 -83.66 -18.27
CA VAL A 1 13.92 -82.59 -18.99
C VAL A 1 13.45 -81.60 -17.94
N TRP A 2 14.10 -80.42 -17.93
CA TRP A 2 13.71 -79.15 -17.32
C TRP A 2 13.86 -79.00 -15.79
N ALA A 3 15.05 -78.52 -15.42
CA ALA A 3 15.30 -77.69 -14.26
C ALA A 3 15.07 -76.21 -14.62
N GLN A 4 14.30 -75.48 -13.81
CA GLN A 4 14.18 -74.02 -13.74
C GLN A 4 14.25 -73.71 -12.24
N ASN A 5 15.29 -73.15 -11.62
CA ASN A 5 16.13 -71.99 -11.91
C ASN A 5 15.37 -70.65 -11.88
N GLU A 6 14.66 -70.38 -10.78
CA GLU A 6 14.23 -69.04 -10.38
C GLU A 6 15.38 -68.34 -9.63
N ALA A 7 16.18 -67.62 -10.40
CA ALA A 7 17.17 -66.68 -9.88
C ALA A 7 16.44 -65.44 -9.33
N ALA A 8 16.45 -65.28 -8.01
CA ALA A 8 16.08 -64.05 -7.34
C ALA A 8 17.04 -62.92 -7.74
N GLN A 9 16.64 -62.10 -8.71
CA GLN A 9 17.29 -60.84 -9.04
C GLN A 9 16.97 -59.81 -7.96
N CYS A 10 17.85 -59.70 -6.96
CA CYS A 10 17.96 -58.52 -6.11
C CYS A 10 18.37 -57.33 -6.99
N VAL A 11 17.39 -56.57 -7.46
CA VAL A 11 17.61 -55.27 -8.08
C VAL A 11 18.08 -54.31 -6.98
N PRO A 12 19.25 -53.65 -7.09
CA PRO A 12 19.63 -52.63 -6.14
C PRO A 12 18.64 -51.47 -6.30
N PHE A 13 17.85 -51.22 -5.26
CA PHE A 13 17.02 -50.03 -5.12
C PHE A 13 17.98 -48.84 -5.02
N SER A 14 18.36 -48.29 -6.18
CA SER A 14 19.06 -47.03 -6.28
C SER A 14 18.12 -45.95 -5.76
N ASP A 15 18.22 -45.71 -4.46
CA ASP A 15 17.69 -44.58 -3.72
C ASP A 15 18.40 -43.32 -4.24
N ALA A 16 18.12 -42.98 -5.50
CA ALA A 16 18.48 -41.72 -6.10
C ALA A 16 17.66 -40.68 -5.34
N MET A 17 18.23 -40.19 -4.24
CA MET A 17 17.77 -38.99 -3.55
C MET A 17 17.51 -37.93 -4.62
N GLU A 18 16.24 -37.74 -4.97
CA GLU A 18 15.76 -36.53 -5.62
C GLU A 18 16.14 -35.39 -4.68
N GLN A 19 17.31 -34.81 -4.91
CA GLN A 19 17.67 -33.55 -4.30
C GLN A 19 16.58 -32.57 -4.75
N PRO A 20 15.79 -32.01 -3.81
CA PRO A 20 14.74 -31.08 -4.17
C PRO A 20 15.40 -29.96 -4.96
N ALA A 21 15.00 -29.84 -6.23
CA ALA A 21 15.50 -28.81 -7.14
C ALA A 21 15.51 -27.49 -6.36
N GLN A 22 16.70 -26.98 -6.05
CA GLN A 22 16.87 -25.79 -5.25
C GLN A 22 16.30 -24.63 -6.06
N SER A 23 15.00 -24.38 -5.90
CA SER A 23 14.31 -23.27 -6.53
C SER A 23 15.08 -22.00 -6.17
N HIS A 24 15.67 -21.36 -7.18
CA HIS A 24 16.51 -20.20 -6.99
C HIS A 24 15.77 -19.17 -6.10
N PRO A 25 16.40 -18.65 -5.03
CA PRO A 25 15.75 -17.73 -4.09
C PRO A 25 15.16 -16.47 -4.77
N GLN A 26 15.73 -16.05 -5.91
CA GLN A 26 15.20 -14.94 -6.71
C GLN A 26 13.82 -15.23 -7.32
N SER A 27 13.54 -16.47 -7.72
CA SER A 27 12.24 -16.84 -8.28
C SER A 27 11.13 -16.75 -7.24
N ALA A 28 11.42 -17.16 -6.00
CA ALA A 28 10.47 -17.06 -4.89
C ALA A 28 10.16 -15.61 -4.52
N LEU A 29 11.16 -14.73 -4.51
CA LEU A 29 10.96 -13.29 -4.28
C LEU A 29 10.05 -12.67 -5.35
N PHE A 30 10.31 -12.95 -6.62
CA PHE A 30 9.50 -12.43 -7.74
C PHE A 30 8.04 -12.91 -7.65
N ALA A 31 7.82 -14.20 -7.34
CA ALA A 31 6.48 -14.73 -7.13
C ALA A 31 5.75 -14.06 -5.96
N LEU A 32 6.50 -13.69 -4.90
CA LEU A 32 5.96 -12.98 -3.75
C LEU A 32 5.52 -11.55 -4.11
N GLU A 33 6.35 -10.83 -4.87
CA GLU A 33 6.05 -9.49 -5.37
C GLU A 33 4.84 -9.48 -6.29
N GLU A 34 4.77 -10.45 -7.21
CA GLU A 34 3.63 -10.65 -8.11
C GLU A 34 2.33 -10.86 -7.32
N CYS A 35 2.34 -11.75 -6.33
CA CYS A 35 1.18 -12.00 -5.47
C CYS A 35 0.78 -10.76 -4.67
N CYS A 36 1.76 -10.05 -4.09
CA CYS A 36 1.52 -8.80 -3.35
C CYS A 36 0.86 -7.74 -4.26
N HIS A 37 1.37 -7.57 -5.48
CA HIS A 37 0.83 -6.62 -6.44
C HIS A 37 -0.61 -6.97 -6.85
N ARG A 38 -0.90 -8.25 -7.17
CA ARG A 38 -2.24 -8.70 -7.54
C ARG A 38 -3.25 -8.55 -6.41
N LEU A 39 -2.88 -8.90 -5.18
CA LEU A 39 -3.71 -8.64 -4.00
C LEU A 39 -4.02 -7.15 -3.86
N LYS A 40 -3.03 -6.28 -4.06
CA LYS A 40 -3.25 -4.84 -4.00
C LYS A 40 -4.22 -4.35 -5.08
N LEU A 41 -4.12 -4.87 -6.31
CA LEU A 41 -5.05 -4.53 -7.39
C LEU A 41 -6.48 -5.00 -7.10
N LEU A 42 -6.66 -6.24 -6.62
CA LEU A 42 -7.96 -6.78 -6.23
C LEU A 42 -8.62 -5.95 -5.12
N ARG A 43 -7.83 -5.52 -4.14
CA ARG A 43 -8.32 -4.62 -3.10
C ARG A 43 -8.78 -3.28 -3.69
N LEU A 44 -7.95 -2.64 -4.52
CA LEU A 44 -8.29 -1.35 -5.12
C LEU A 44 -9.53 -1.44 -6.00
N ALA A 45 -9.72 -2.54 -6.71
CA ALA A 45 -10.90 -2.80 -7.53
C ALA A 45 -12.18 -3.08 -6.71
N ALA A 46 -12.04 -3.39 -5.41
CA ALA A 46 -13.14 -3.68 -4.51
C ALA A 46 -13.54 -2.50 -3.61
N GLU A 47 -12.79 -1.39 -3.65
CA GLU A 47 -13.21 -0.16 -2.98
C GLU A 47 -14.50 0.36 -3.64
N PRO A 48 -15.54 0.70 -2.85
CA PRO A 48 -16.83 1.09 -3.41
C PRO A 48 -16.70 2.43 -4.15
N ASP A 49 -17.13 2.46 -5.42
CA ASP A 49 -17.26 3.67 -6.24
C ASP A 49 -18.39 4.59 -5.74
N GLY A 50 -18.41 4.97 -4.46
CA GLY A 50 -19.38 5.90 -3.85
C GLY A 50 -20.86 5.49 -3.89
N ALA A 51 -21.25 4.53 -4.73
CA ALA A 51 -22.61 4.14 -5.06
C ALA A 51 -23.10 2.93 -4.24
N GLY A 52 -22.34 2.53 -3.22
CA GLY A 52 -22.76 1.55 -2.22
C GLY A 52 -23.01 0.12 -2.71
N HIS A 53 -22.73 -0.20 -3.97
CA HIS A 53 -22.92 -1.56 -4.50
C HIS A 53 -21.62 -2.37 -4.35
N PRO A 54 -21.60 -3.43 -3.53
CA PRO A 54 -20.44 -4.32 -3.43
C PRO A 54 -20.31 -5.11 -4.73
N ARG A 55 -19.48 -4.62 -5.64
CA ARG A 55 -19.55 -4.99 -7.05
C ARG A 55 -18.80 -6.25 -7.46
N ASN A 56 -18.21 -7.04 -6.55
CA ASN A 56 -17.35 -8.12 -7.03
C ASN A 56 -17.32 -9.39 -6.18
N ILE A 57 -18.23 -10.31 -6.50
CA ILE A 57 -18.19 -11.71 -6.05
C ILE A 57 -17.04 -12.47 -6.79
N MET A 58 -16.64 -12.03 -8.00
CA MET A 58 -15.63 -12.73 -8.80
C MET A 58 -14.20 -12.58 -8.23
N ALA A 59 -13.95 -11.60 -7.38
CA ALA A 59 -12.64 -11.42 -6.76
C ALA A 59 -12.31 -12.49 -5.70
N GLU A 60 -13.30 -13.17 -5.13
CA GLU A 60 -13.07 -14.07 -3.98
C GLU A 60 -12.20 -15.28 -4.34
N GLY A 61 -12.53 -15.97 -5.44
CA GLY A 61 -11.76 -17.15 -5.88
C GLY A 61 -10.32 -16.81 -6.22
N GLU A 62 -10.09 -15.64 -6.83
CA GLU A 62 -8.74 -15.16 -7.15
C GLU A 62 -7.95 -14.81 -5.88
N VAL A 63 -8.58 -14.14 -4.91
CA VAL A 63 -7.96 -13.85 -3.60
C VAL A 63 -7.54 -15.13 -2.89
N LEU A 64 -8.41 -16.15 -2.85
CA LEU A 64 -8.11 -17.43 -2.21
C LEU A 64 -6.97 -18.16 -2.93
N SER A 65 -6.97 -18.18 -4.26
CA SER A 65 -5.89 -18.77 -5.07
C SER A 65 -4.54 -18.09 -4.81
N LEU A 66 -4.52 -16.76 -4.71
CA LEU A 66 -3.31 -16.01 -4.36
C LEU A 66 -2.82 -16.31 -2.93
N MET A 67 -3.74 -16.41 -1.96
CA MET A 67 -3.39 -16.80 -0.59
C MET A 67 -2.84 -18.23 -0.51
N ASP A 68 -3.38 -19.15 -1.30
CA ASP A 68 -2.87 -20.52 -1.40
C ASP A 68 -1.48 -20.58 -2.03
N ARG A 69 -1.25 -19.81 -3.09
CA ARG A 69 0.09 -19.68 -3.70
C ARG A 69 1.09 -19.10 -2.70
N LEU A 70 0.70 -18.06 -1.96
CA LEU A 70 1.52 -17.46 -0.89
C LEU A 70 1.82 -18.43 0.26
N SER A 71 0.90 -19.35 0.59
CA SER A 71 1.10 -20.34 1.65
C SER A 71 2.20 -21.37 1.34
N LYS A 72 2.50 -21.57 0.05
CA LYS A 72 3.52 -22.51 -0.45
C LYS A 72 4.91 -21.90 -0.50
N ILE A 73 5.03 -20.57 -0.43
CA ILE A 73 6.32 -19.87 -0.48
C ILE A 73 6.89 -19.80 0.93
N ALA A 74 8.12 -20.28 1.13
CA ALA A 74 8.84 -20.10 2.39
C ALA A 74 9.23 -18.62 2.54
N ILE A 75 8.74 -17.96 3.58
CA ILE A 75 8.93 -16.52 3.77
C ILE A 75 9.94 -16.23 4.87
N SER A 76 10.93 -15.38 4.56
CA SER A 76 11.84 -14.79 5.54
C SER A 76 11.34 -13.44 6.07
N ARG A 77 11.92 -12.99 7.18
CA ARG A 77 11.59 -11.68 7.77
C ARG A 77 11.99 -10.53 6.86
N GLU A 78 13.08 -10.71 6.13
CA GLU A 78 13.66 -9.76 5.18
C GLU A 78 12.71 -9.57 4.00
N TRP A 79 12.22 -10.68 3.42
CA TRP A 79 11.28 -10.63 2.29
C TRP A 79 9.94 -9.99 2.66
N LEU A 80 9.43 -10.21 3.89
CA LEU A 80 8.22 -9.51 4.35
C LEU A 80 8.40 -7.99 4.41
N LYS A 81 9.59 -7.52 4.81
CA LYS A 81 9.90 -6.08 4.88
C LYS A 81 10.07 -5.49 3.49
N GLU A 82 10.79 -6.18 2.61
CA GLU A 82 11.12 -5.74 1.26
C GLU A 82 9.87 -5.67 0.37
N THR A 83 9.10 -6.75 0.30
CA THR A 83 7.91 -6.82 -0.58
C THR A 83 6.67 -6.16 0.01
N GLY A 84 6.63 -5.99 1.34
CA GLY A 84 5.45 -5.48 2.06
C GLY A 84 4.24 -6.41 2.05
N VAL A 85 4.36 -7.67 1.59
CA VAL A 85 3.22 -8.59 1.45
C VAL A 85 2.51 -8.86 2.78
N GLY A 86 3.24 -8.86 3.90
CA GLY A 86 2.66 -9.03 5.23
C GLY A 86 1.72 -7.90 5.63
N ARG A 87 1.97 -6.67 5.14
CA ARG A 87 1.07 -5.53 5.36
C ARG A 87 -0.18 -5.64 4.50
N GLU A 88 -0.03 -6.09 3.25
CA GLU A 88 -1.14 -6.24 2.32
C GLU A 88 -2.10 -7.35 2.77
N VAL A 89 -1.60 -8.55 3.11
CA VAL A 89 -2.43 -9.67 3.60
C VAL A 89 -3.14 -9.34 4.93
N ASN A 90 -2.54 -8.49 5.77
CA ASN A 90 -3.10 -8.02 7.04
C ASN A 90 -3.95 -6.73 6.89
N HIS A 91 -4.22 -6.28 5.67
CA HIS A 91 -5.04 -5.09 5.42
C HIS A 91 -6.48 -5.28 5.92
N ALA A 92 -7.16 -4.19 6.29
CA ALA A 92 -8.54 -4.22 6.79
C ALA A 92 -9.50 -4.91 5.81
N PHE A 93 -9.31 -4.69 4.51
CA PHE A 93 -10.02 -5.35 3.42
C PHE A 93 -10.09 -6.88 3.57
N TYR A 94 -8.95 -7.55 3.82
CA TYR A 94 -8.90 -9.00 3.98
C TYR A 94 -9.36 -9.46 5.37
N ARG A 95 -9.06 -8.67 6.41
CA ARG A 95 -9.45 -8.99 7.80
C ARG A 95 -10.95 -8.89 8.04
N LEU A 96 -11.60 -7.95 7.38
CA LEU A 96 -13.03 -7.66 7.48
C LEU A 96 -13.77 -8.03 6.19
N HIS A 97 -13.16 -8.90 5.37
CA HIS A 97 -13.76 -9.36 4.13
C HIS A 97 -15.12 -10.01 4.39
N ALA A 98 -16.08 -9.84 3.47
CA ALA A 98 -17.41 -10.41 3.62
C ALA A 98 -17.36 -11.94 3.76
N SER A 99 -16.60 -12.60 2.88
CA SER A 99 -16.33 -14.04 2.96
C SER A 99 -15.58 -14.44 4.23
N THR A 100 -16.08 -15.45 4.92
CA THR A 100 -15.42 -16.09 6.07
C THR A 100 -14.15 -16.83 5.67
N LEU A 101 -14.13 -17.46 4.48
CA LEU A 101 -13.00 -18.23 3.99
C LEU A 101 -11.77 -17.36 3.78
N VAL A 102 -11.94 -16.19 3.15
CA VAL A 102 -10.84 -15.22 2.95
C VAL A 102 -10.27 -14.77 4.31
N ARG A 103 -11.13 -14.50 5.29
CA ARG A 103 -10.71 -14.09 6.65
C ARG A 103 -9.95 -15.19 7.37
N GLU A 104 -10.41 -16.44 7.29
CA GLU A 104 -9.73 -17.59 7.90
C GLU A 104 -8.40 -17.89 7.23
N ARG A 105 -8.36 -17.84 5.89
CA ARG A 105 -7.14 -18.09 5.13
C ARG A 105 -6.07 -17.04 5.41
N SER A 106 -6.44 -15.75 5.41
CA SER A 106 -5.54 -14.65 5.80
C SER A 106 -4.98 -14.83 7.22
N ARG A 107 -5.82 -15.15 8.20
CA ARG A 107 -5.38 -15.37 9.60
C ARG A 107 -4.42 -16.55 9.72
N THR A 108 -4.75 -17.66 9.05
CA THR A 108 -3.93 -18.88 9.06
C THR A 108 -2.58 -18.63 8.41
N LEU A 109 -2.55 -17.93 7.28
CA LEU A 109 -1.33 -17.56 6.57
C LEU A 109 -0.42 -16.66 7.41
N VAL A 110 -0.98 -15.63 8.06
CA VAL A 110 -0.19 -14.77 8.96
C VAL A 110 0.31 -15.53 10.18
N ALA A 111 -0.47 -16.46 10.71
CA ALA A 111 -0.05 -17.31 11.83
C ALA A 111 1.09 -18.24 11.42
N SER A 112 1.01 -18.89 10.26
CA SER A 112 2.08 -19.78 9.78
C SER A 112 3.38 -19.02 9.52
N TRP A 113 3.34 -17.83 8.91
CA TRP A 113 4.53 -17.00 8.73
C TRP A 113 5.15 -16.55 10.06
N LYS A 114 4.34 -16.24 11.08
CA LYS A 114 4.87 -15.92 12.42
C LYS A 114 5.62 -17.10 13.02
N VAL A 115 5.09 -18.31 12.89
CA VAL A 115 5.76 -19.52 13.37
C VAL A 115 7.06 -19.77 12.60
N GLN A 116 7.05 -19.66 11.27
CA GLN A 116 8.25 -19.81 10.43
C GLN A 116 9.35 -18.80 10.80
N ILE A 117 9.00 -17.52 10.94
CA ILE A 117 9.96 -16.47 11.28
C ILE A 117 10.50 -16.67 12.70
N GLN A 118 9.66 -17.09 13.65
CA GLN A 118 10.10 -17.42 15.00
C GLN A 118 11.03 -18.63 15.00
N ALA A 119 10.76 -19.68 14.21
CA ALA A 119 11.61 -20.86 14.11
C ALA A 119 13.01 -20.52 13.56
N VAL A 120 13.09 -19.68 12.52
CA VAL A 120 14.38 -19.23 11.96
C VAL A 120 15.13 -18.31 12.93
N GLY A 121 14.41 -17.41 13.61
CA GLY A 121 15.02 -16.47 14.57
C GLY A 121 15.33 -17.07 15.94
N ALA A 122 14.72 -18.21 16.29
CA ALA A 122 14.98 -18.97 17.52
C ALA A 122 16.20 -19.90 17.39
N ALA A 123 16.98 -19.77 16.31
CA ALA A 123 18.35 -20.29 16.30
C ALA A 123 19.00 -19.93 17.64
N PRO A 124 19.50 -20.93 18.39
CA PRO A 124 19.93 -20.73 19.74
C PRO A 124 21.19 -19.88 19.68
N PHE A 125 21.03 -18.57 19.81
CA PHE A 125 21.95 -17.83 20.66
C PHE A 125 21.78 -18.46 22.03
N ALA A 126 22.47 -19.59 22.22
CA ALA A 126 22.90 -20.07 23.51
C ALA A 126 23.50 -18.83 24.16
N ARG A 127 22.71 -18.18 25.01
CA ARG A 127 23.22 -17.18 25.92
C ARG A 127 24.37 -17.88 26.59
N ALA A 128 25.59 -17.44 26.31
CA ALA A 128 26.77 -17.90 27.00
C ALA A 128 26.41 -17.90 28.51
N PRO A 129 26.46 -19.05 29.18
CA PRO A 129 26.11 -19.15 30.59
C PRO A 129 27.17 -18.36 31.35
N GLY A 130 26.93 -17.08 31.64
CA GLY A 130 27.94 -16.28 32.32
C GLY A 130 27.78 -14.77 32.39
N THR A 131 26.80 -14.13 31.73
CA THR A 131 26.61 -12.68 31.96
C THR A 131 25.74 -12.45 33.20
N PRO A 132 26.28 -11.84 34.29
CA PRO A 132 25.56 -11.67 35.54
C PRO A 132 24.34 -10.77 35.32
N LYS A 133 23.18 -11.27 35.78
CA LYS A 133 21.91 -10.55 35.83
C LYS A 133 22.13 -9.22 36.54
N ARG A 134 21.97 -8.12 35.79
CA ARG A 134 21.82 -6.78 36.37
C ARG A 134 20.66 -6.86 37.38
N PRO A 135 20.89 -6.56 38.66
CA PRO A 135 19.89 -6.75 39.71
C PRO A 135 18.67 -5.89 39.40
N ARG A 136 17.55 -6.59 39.25
CA ARG A 136 16.21 -6.02 39.13
C ARG A 136 15.96 -5.29 40.44
N ARG A 137 15.91 -3.95 40.38
CA ARG A 137 15.66 -3.08 41.53
C ARG A 137 14.27 -3.40 42.09
N ASP A 138 14.25 -4.23 43.13
CA ASP A 138 13.12 -4.45 44.00
C ASP A 138 12.82 -3.16 44.77
N SER A 139 11.90 -2.36 44.26
CA SER A 139 11.16 -1.39 45.06
C SER A 139 9.81 -2.00 45.38
N ARG A 140 9.85 -2.88 46.39
CA ARG A 140 8.71 -3.48 47.08
C ARG A 140 8.37 -2.54 48.23
N GLU A 141 7.35 -1.71 48.07
CA GLU A 141 6.68 -1.06 49.21
C GLU A 141 5.36 -1.76 49.53
N PRO A 142 5.01 -1.86 50.84
CA PRO A 142 3.99 -2.77 51.32
C PRO A 142 2.58 -2.25 51.13
N ARG A 143 1.73 -3.20 50.74
CA ARG A 143 0.30 -3.08 50.56
C ARG A 143 -0.38 -3.29 51.91
N THR A 144 -0.87 -2.22 52.52
CA THR A 144 -1.92 -2.30 53.56
C THR A 144 -3.19 -1.62 53.06
N GLU A 145 -4.05 -2.47 52.51
CA GLU A 145 -5.47 -2.56 52.85
C GLU A 145 -6.15 -1.29 53.41
N ARG A 146 -6.75 -0.47 52.53
CA ARG A 146 -7.90 0.35 52.94
C ARG A 146 -8.81 0.68 51.75
N ARG A 147 -9.97 0.03 51.76
CA ARG A 147 -11.27 0.50 51.26
C ARG A 147 -11.36 0.90 49.78
N GLN A 148 -11.92 -0.04 49.01
CA GLN A 148 -13.10 0.16 48.17
C GLN A 148 -13.48 1.63 47.95
N SER A 149 -12.83 2.27 47.00
CA SER A 149 -13.42 3.37 46.25
C SER A 149 -12.76 3.41 44.89
N LYS A 150 -13.61 3.13 43.92
CA LYS A 150 -13.41 3.05 42.48
C LYS A 150 -12.98 4.42 41.94
N ARG A 151 -11.79 4.88 42.33
CA ARG A 151 -11.11 6.03 41.74
C ARG A 151 -10.65 5.60 40.36
N ARG A 152 -11.49 5.94 39.38
CA ARG A 152 -11.08 6.26 38.01
C ARG A 152 -9.72 6.95 38.10
N ARG A 153 -8.64 6.24 37.77
CA ARG A 153 -7.36 6.87 37.45
C ARG A 153 -7.63 7.64 36.17
N SER A 154 -8.07 8.89 36.31
CA SER A 154 -8.02 9.88 35.26
C SER A 154 -6.58 9.88 34.79
N ALA A 155 -6.37 9.36 33.58
CA ALA A 155 -5.11 9.48 32.88
C ALA A 155 -4.65 10.94 32.96
N PRO A 156 -3.36 11.22 33.15
CA PRO A 156 -2.85 12.58 33.14
C PRO A 156 -3.33 13.23 31.85
N SER A 157 -4.25 14.18 31.97
CA SER A 157 -4.77 14.94 30.84
C SER A 157 -3.65 15.87 30.42
N VAL A 158 -2.78 15.38 29.55
CA VAL A 158 -1.79 16.21 28.85
C VAL A 158 -2.58 17.33 28.18
N ASP A 159 -2.26 18.59 28.49
CA ASP A 159 -2.96 19.72 27.90
C ASP A 159 -2.79 19.67 26.39
N VAL A 160 -3.90 19.78 25.66
CA VAL A 160 -3.96 19.68 24.20
C VAL A 160 -3.11 20.78 23.55
N SER A 161 -2.85 21.89 24.26
CA SER A 161 -1.95 22.97 23.83
C SER A 161 -0.51 22.50 23.58
N GLU A 162 -0.05 21.49 24.33
CA GLU A 162 1.33 20.99 24.27
C GLU A 162 1.56 20.05 23.08
N TRP A 163 0.49 19.61 22.41
CA TRP A 163 0.60 18.65 21.31
C TRP A 163 1.25 19.29 20.08
N THR A 164 2.01 18.48 19.34
CA THR A 164 2.54 18.89 18.03
C THR A 164 1.41 19.00 17.00
N VAL A 165 1.59 19.82 15.96
CA VAL A 165 0.60 19.97 14.87
C VAL A 165 0.20 18.62 14.27
N LYS A 166 1.17 17.70 14.13
CA LYS A 166 0.95 16.34 13.63
C LYS A 166 0.02 15.52 14.54
N GLN A 167 0.19 15.61 15.86
CA GLN A 167 -0.69 14.94 16.83
C GLN A 167 -2.10 15.53 16.82
N LEU A 168 -2.21 16.86 16.71
CA LEU A 168 -3.50 17.55 16.60
C LEU A 168 -4.25 17.13 15.34
N MET A 169 -3.60 17.15 14.17
CA MET A 169 -4.20 16.72 12.90
C MET A 169 -4.64 15.26 12.93
N CYS A 170 -3.81 14.37 13.47
CA CYS A 170 -4.16 12.95 13.60
C CYS A 170 -5.42 12.78 14.46
N ARG A 171 -5.51 13.51 15.59
CA ARG A 171 -6.68 13.44 16.48
C ARG A 171 -7.94 14.02 15.86
N ILE A 172 -7.83 15.11 15.10
CA ILE A 172 -8.95 15.73 14.37
C ILE A 172 -9.46 14.77 13.29
N GLN A 173 -8.55 14.12 12.56
CA GLN A 173 -8.89 13.10 11.56
C GLN A 173 -9.56 11.86 12.17
N GLU A 174 -9.08 11.38 13.32
CA GLU A 174 -9.71 10.29 14.08
C GLU A 174 -11.15 10.60 14.50
N LEU A 175 -11.43 11.87 14.78
CA LEU A 175 -12.76 12.36 15.15
C LEU A 175 -13.66 12.66 13.93
N GLY A 176 -13.15 12.47 12.70
CA GLY A 176 -13.90 12.76 11.47
C GLY A 176 -14.16 14.24 11.25
N LEU A 177 -13.36 15.11 11.87
CA LEU A 177 -13.48 16.56 11.75
C LEU A 177 -12.62 17.04 10.58
N SER A 178 -13.15 18.00 9.82
CA SER A 178 -12.38 18.61 8.73
C SER A 178 -11.34 19.58 9.30
N VAL A 179 -10.12 19.50 8.78
CA VAL A 179 -9.04 20.46 9.05
C VAL A 179 -9.08 21.64 8.07
N SER A 180 -9.99 21.63 7.10
CA SER A 180 -10.08 22.66 6.06
C SER A 180 -10.35 24.03 6.68
N GLY A 181 -9.40 24.95 6.54
CA GLY A 181 -9.50 26.31 7.09
C GLY A 181 -8.76 26.53 8.41
N CYS A 182 -8.09 25.51 8.96
CA CYS A 182 -7.19 25.70 10.10
C CYS A 182 -5.76 25.98 9.59
N LEU A 183 -5.35 27.25 9.58
CA LEU A 183 -4.03 27.71 9.17
C LEU A 183 -3.04 27.72 10.35
N GLU A 184 -3.55 27.92 11.56
CA GLU A 184 -2.73 28.04 12.76
C GLU A 184 -2.91 26.87 13.74
N LYS A 185 -1.87 26.59 14.54
CA LYS A 185 -1.93 25.58 15.61
C LYS A 185 -3.03 25.91 16.64
N SER A 186 -3.24 27.19 16.92
CA SER A 186 -4.28 27.72 17.81
C SER A 186 -5.68 27.28 17.37
N GLU A 187 -5.95 27.32 16.07
CA GLU A 187 -7.24 26.93 15.48
C GLU A 187 -7.50 25.42 15.58
N LEU A 188 -6.45 24.60 15.39
CA LEU A 188 -6.54 23.15 15.60
C LEU A 188 -6.86 22.81 17.06
N VAL A 189 -6.23 23.51 18.00
CA VAL A 189 -6.50 23.36 19.44
C VAL A 189 -7.92 23.83 19.78
N ALA A 190 -8.37 24.96 19.21
CA ALA A 190 -9.72 25.48 19.40
C ALA A 190 -10.78 24.51 18.85
N LEU A 191 -10.52 23.89 17.70
CA LEU A 191 -11.42 22.92 17.07
C LEU A 191 -11.59 21.65 17.94
N LEU A 192 -10.50 21.16 18.55
CA LEU A 192 -10.55 20.04 19.51
C LEU A 192 -11.22 20.40 20.83
N ARG A 193 -11.04 21.63 21.33
CA ARG A 193 -11.70 22.11 22.56
C ARG A 193 -13.19 22.41 22.36
N LYS A 194 -13.60 22.81 21.16
CA LYS A 194 -15.01 23.08 20.81
C LYS A 194 -15.85 21.82 20.72
N GLN A 195 -15.22 20.63 20.69
CA GLN A 195 -15.96 19.38 20.77
C GLN A 195 -16.54 19.21 22.18
N PRO A 196 -17.88 19.13 22.32
CA PRO A 196 -18.47 18.77 23.59
C PRO A 196 -17.95 17.38 23.93
N SER A 197 -17.20 17.25 25.02
CA SER A 197 -16.65 15.97 25.46
C SER A 197 -17.78 14.95 25.46
N ALA A 198 -17.76 14.02 24.51
CA ALA A 198 -18.82 13.03 24.27
C ALA A 198 -19.00 12.01 25.40
N SER A 199 -18.50 12.34 26.61
CA SER A 199 -18.62 11.60 27.86
C SER A 199 -19.94 11.87 28.61
N ALA A 200 -20.88 12.63 28.05
CA ALA A 200 -22.24 12.77 28.58
C ALA A 200 -23.25 11.97 27.72
N ARG A 201 -23.05 10.66 27.59
CA ARG A 201 -24.12 9.75 27.16
C ARG A 201 -24.88 9.30 28.41
N PRO A 202 -26.20 9.56 28.53
CA PRO A 202 -26.99 9.06 29.64
C PRO A 202 -27.04 7.53 29.55
N GLN A 203 -26.65 6.87 30.64
CA GLN A 203 -26.86 5.43 30.80
C GLN A 203 -28.37 5.18 30.89
N THR A 204 -28.99 4.74 29.81
CA THR A 204 -30.34 4.18 29.88
C THR A 204 -30.26 2.78 30.47
N ALA A 205 -30.43 2.73 31.79
CA ALA A 205 -30.77 1.52 32.50
C ALA A 205 -32.17 1.05 32.08
N LYS A 206 -32.27 -0.28 31.94
CA LYS A 206 -33.48 -1.08 31.74
C LYS A 206 -34.62 -0.63 32.68
N ARG A 207 -35.85 -0.53 32.17
CA ARG A 207 -37.03 -1.26 32.70
C ARG A 207 -38.33 -0.87 32.00
N LEU A 208 -39.15 -1.90 31.81
CA LEU A 208 -40.58 -1.91 31.51
C LEU A 208 -41.36 -0.82 32.25
N SER A 209 -42.21 -0.08 31.55
CA SER A 209 -43.61 0.14 31.96
C SER A 209 -44.41 0.83 30.86
N LYS A 210 -45.65 0.35 30.71
CA LYS A 210 -46.76 0.93 29.95
C LYS A 210 -46.99 2.38 30.36
N GLY A 211 -47.37 3.23 29.40
CA GLY A 211 -48.28 4.35 29.69
C GLY A 211 -48.07 5.65 28.92
N ARG A 212 -49.08 5.98 28.10
CA ARG A 212 -49.67 7.30 27.85
C ARG A 212 -48.80 8.49 27.38
N LEU A 213 -49.17 8.91 26.15
CA LEU A 213 -49.57 10.27 25.74
C LEU A 213 -48.84 11.47 26.37
N SER A 214 -48.17 12.26 25.52
CA SER A 214 -48.57 13.67 25.33
C SER A 214 -47.80 14.33 24.18
N PHE A 215 -48.55 15.05 23.35
CA PHE A 215 -48.11 15.98 22.32
C PHE A 215 -47.19 17.09 22.87
N GLY A 216 -46.18 17.47 22.09
CA GLY A 216 -45.35 18.65 22.34
C GLY A 216 -44.83 19.25 21.04
N ARG A 217 -45.66 20.08 20.41
CA ARG A 217 -45.33 20.95 19.27
C ARG A 217 -44.24 21.98 19.64
N ARG A 218 -43.67 22.59 18.59
CA ARG A 218 -42.76 23.77 18.52
C ARG A 218 -41.30 23.33 18.28
N SER A 219 -40.58 23.77 17.25
CA SER A 219 -40.55 25.13 16.71
C SER A 219 -40.22 25.13 15.22
N MET A 220 -41.04 25.83 14.45
CA MET A 220 -40.68 26.44 13.17
C MET A 220 -39.84 27.70 13.40
N LEU A 221 -39.24 28.22 12.32
CA LEU A 221 -38.57 29.52 12.14
C LEU A 221 -37.05 29.55 12.40
N ARG A 222 -36.29 29.39 11.32
CA ARG A 222 -35.36 30.42 10.82
C ARG A 222 -34.91 30.08 9.39
N ARG A 223 -35.68 30.56 8.41
CA ARG A 223 -35.17 31.02 7.11
C ARG A 223 -34.86 32.51 7.23
N GLN A 224 -34.04 33.03 6.32
CA GLN A 224 -33.49 34.40 6.21
C GLN A 224 -32.18 34.55 6.98
N THR A 225 -31.06 34.94 6.40
CA THR A 225 -30.75 35.63 5.12
C THR A 225 -29.23 35.58 5.00
N GLN A 226 -28.68 35.07 3.90
CA GLN A 226 -27.36 35.48 3.41
C GLN A 226 -27.27 35.16 1.91
N THR A 227 -27.77 36.14 1.18
CA THR A 227 -27.46 36.49 -0.20
C THR A 227 -25.94 36.57 -0.42
N ALA A 228 -25.48 35.89 -1.46
CA ALA A 228 -24.49 36.37 -2.43
C ALA A 228 -23.26 37.13 -1.89
N GLN A 229 -22.25 36.40 -1.40
CA GLN A 229 -20.85 36.82 -1.49
C GLN A 229 -19.92 35.68 -1.05
N GLU A 230 -19.60 34.75 -1.95
CA GLU A 230 -18.40 33.89 -1.83
C GLU A 230 -18.14 33.14 -3.14
N ALA A 231 -18.12 33.88 -4.25
CA ALA A 231 -17.48 33.43 -5.48
C ALA A 231 -15.97 33.73 -5.38
N ALA A 232 -15.25 33.00 -4.52
CA ALA A 232 -13.78 32.88 -4.53
C ALA A 232 -13.32 31.97 -3.39
N SER A 233 -13.34 30.65 -3.59
CA SER A 233 -12.55 29.74 -2.75
C SER A 233 -11.75 28.79 -3.66
N PRO A 234 -10.54 29.18 -4.08
CA PRO A 234 -9.63 28.28 -4.78
C PRO A 234 -8.73 27.60 -3.74
N GLY A 235 -9.24 26.52 -3.14
CA GLY A 235 -8.48 25.69 -2.20
C GLY A 235 -7.68 24.55 -2.85
N THR A 236 -7.73 24.40 -4.18
CA THR A 236 -6.76 23.59 -4.91
C THR A 236 -5.48 24.39 -5.00
N SER A 237 -4.46 23.96 -4.25
CA SER A 237 -3.11 24.51 -4.30
C SER A 237 -2.66 24.60 -5.76
N CYS A 238 -2.87 25.76 -6.39
CA CYS A 238 -2.43 26.01 -7.73
C CYS A 238 -0.90 25.91 -7.65
N PRO A 239 -0.28 24.97 -8.36
CA PRO A 239 1.18 24.91 -8.39
C PRO A 239 1.70 26.30 -8.76
N ASP A 240 2.71 26.78 -8.03
CA ASP A 240 3.32 28.08 -8.24
C ASP A 240 3.54 28.33 -9.75
N THR A 241 2.87 29.35 -10.30
CA THR A 241 2.89 29.67 -11.73
C THR A 241 4.31 29.78 -12.26
N ARG A 242 5.25 30.25 -11.43
CA ARG A 242 6.67 30.33 -11.77
C ARG A 242 7.30 28.96 -11.94
N ALA A 243 6.98 28.01 -11.06
CA ALA A 243 7.46 26.64 -11.14
C ALA A 243 6.85 25.90 -12.35
N GLN A 244 5.57 26.14 -12.66
CA GLN A 244 4.94 25.61 -13.89
C GLN A 244 5.64 26.13 -15.14
N LEU A 245 5.84 27.44 -15.26
CA LEU A 245 6.52 28.04 -16.41
C LEU A 245 7.95 27.47 -16.59
N ALA A 246 8.71 27.35 -15.50
CA ALA A 246 10.05 26.78 -15.54
C ALA A 246 10.05 25.31 -15.99
N ALA A 247 9.06 24.51 -15.57
CA ALA A 247 8.92 23.12 -16.01
C ALA A 247 8.55 23.03 -17.50
N ILE A 248 7.60 23.85 -17.97
CA ILE A 248 7.18 23.90 -19.38
C ILE A 248 8.36 24.31 -20.27
N GLN A 249 9.10 25.36 -19.90
CA GLN A 249 10.27 25.80 -20.66
C GLN A 249 11.36 24.73 -20.73
N ARG A 250 11.59 24.01 -19.63
CA ARG A 250 12.56 22.91 -19.60
C ARG A 250 12.19 21.79 -20.59
N ILE A 251 10.92 21.41 -20.64
CA ILE A 251 10.42 20.39 -21.59
C ILE A 251 10.59 20.86 -23.04
N LEU A 252 10.26 22.13 -23.32
CA LEU A 252 10.35 22.68 -24.67
C LEU A 252 11.79 22.86 -25.15
N GLN A 253 12.73 23.14 -24.24
CA GLN A 253 14.16 23.33 -24.56
C GLN A 253 14.97 22.04 -24.51
N ALA A 254 14.39 20.92 -24.08
CA ALA A 254 15.09 19.65 -24.00
C ALA A 254 15.51 19.14 -25.39
N LYS A 255 16.79 18.76 -25.50
CA LYS A 255 17.41 18.36 -26.77
C LYS A 255 16.98 16.97 -27.24
N ASP A 256 16.76 16.05 -26.30
CA ASP A 256 16.41 14.66 -26.56
C ASP A 256 15.21 14.21 -25.71
N ASP A 257 14.62 13.07 -26.07
CA ASP A 257 13.39 12.57 -25.44
C ASP A 257 13.61 12.07 -24.00
N PHE A 258 14.82 11.64 -23.64
CA PHE A 258 15.16 11.27 -22.26
C PHE A 258 15.29 12.51 -21.38
N ALA A 259 15.87 13.59 -21.90
CA ALA A 259 15.95 14.89 -21.25
C ALA A 259 14.56 15.51 -21.04
N VAL A 260 13.63 15.34 -21.99
CA VAL A 260 12.21 15.73 -21.81
C VAL A 260 11.62 15.04 -20.59
N LEU A 261 11.93 13.76 -20.37
CA LEU A 261 11.45 12.98 -19.23
C LEU A 261 12.29 13.18 -17.96
N GLU A 262 13.35 13.98 -18.01
CA GLU A 262 14.35 14.11 -16.94
C GLU A 262 14.92 12.75 -16.48
N LEU A 263 15.02 11.80 -17.40
CA LEU A 263 15.63 10.50 -17.17
C LEU A 263 17.07 10.55 -17.66
N ARG A 264 18.00 10.07 -16.83
CA ARG A 264 19.36 9.82 -17.29
C ARG A 264 19.33 8.60 -18.20
N HIS A 265 20.19 8.55 -19.21
CA HIS A 265 20.42 7.31 -19.94
C HIS A 265 20.96 6.26 -18.96
N VAL A 266 20.12 5.30 -18.60
CA VAL A 266 20.50 4.14 -17.80
C VAL A 266 20.20 2.90 -18.62
N ALA A 267 21.16 1.97 -18.69
CA ALA A 267 20.96 0.66 -19.26
C ALA A 267 20.11 -0.19 -18.30
N VAL A 268 18.80 0.06 -18.29
CA VAL A 268 17.81 -0.69 -17.50
C VAL A 268 17.02 -1.65 -18.39
N PRO A 269 16.56 -2.79 -17.84
CA PRO A 269 15.62 -3.67 -18.54
C PRO A 269 14.38 -2.91 -19.01
N ARG A 270 13.84 -3.28 -20.19
CA ARG A 270 12.71 -2.59 -20.82
C ARG A 270 11.49 -2.42 -19.89
N ALA A 271 11.14 -3.47 -19.14
CA ALA A 271 10.01 -3.43 -18.20
C ALA A 271 10.24 -2.45 -17.03
N GLU A 272 11.49 -2.20 -16.66
CA GLU A 272 11.83 -1.19 -15.64
C GLU A 272 11.82 0.21 -16.26
N LEU A 273 12.39 0.37 -17.46
CA LEU A 273 12.34 1.63 -18.22
C LEU A 273 10.90 2.11 -18.40
N GLU A 274 9.99 1.22 -18.81
CA GLU A 274 8.59 1.54 -19.01
C GLU A 274 7.93 2.06 -17.73
N ARG A 275 8.17 1.38 -16.59
CA ARG A 275 7.67 1.82 -15.28
C ARG A 275 8.22 3.19 -14.89
N MET A 276 9.51 3.44 -15.14
CA MET A 276 10.15 4.74 -14.86
C MET A 276 9.55 5.85 -15.72
N VAL A 277 9.40 5.63 -17.03
CA VAL A 277 8.82 6.59 -17.98
C VAL A 277 7.38 6.92 -17.61
N LEU A 278 6.53 5.91 -17.37
CA LEU A 278 5.12 6.12 -17.03
C LEU A 278 4.96 6.85 -15.69
N ARG A 279 5.78 6.50 -14.68
CA ARG A 279 5.79 7.21 -13.40
C ARG A 279 6.14 8.68 -13.62
N ARG A 280 7.20 8.95 -14.40
CA ARG A 280 7.70 10.30 -14.60
C ARG A 280 6.75 11.17 -15.41
N CYS A 281 6.12 10.63 -16.45
CA CYS A 281 5.06 11.32 -17.20
C CYS A 281 3.91 11.77 -16.28
N ARG A 282 3.44 10.89 -15.37
CA ARG A 282 2.37 11.23 -14.41
C ARG A 282 2.76 12.38 -13.49
N GLU A 283 4.01 12.42 -13.04
CA GLU A 283 4.53 13.52 -12.23
C GLU A 283 4.56 14.83 -13.02
N MET A 284 5.00 14.78 -14.28
CA MET A 284 5.13 15.95 -15.15
C MET A 284 3.78 16.51 -15.65
N TYR A 285 2.77 15.66 -15.92
CA TYR A 285 1.43 16.10 -16.28
C TYR A 285 0.78 17.01 -15.23
N ARG A 286 1.22 16.96 -13.97
CA ARG A 286 0.71 17.89 -12.95
C ARG A 286 1.11 19.35 -13.23
N PHE A 287 2.20 19.56 -13.96
CA PHE A 287 2.74 20.89 -14.27
C PHE A 287 2.39 21.39 -15.66
N VAL A 288 2.19 20.49 -16.63
CA VAL A 288 2.02 20.87 -18.05
C VAL A 288 0.65 20.56 -18.64
N HIS A 289 -0.29 20.02 -17.86
CA HIS A 289 -1.63 19.79 -18.38
C HIS A 289 -2.36 21.13 -18.60
N PRO A 290 -2.89 21.40 -19.81
CA PRO A 290 -3.47 22.71 -20.14
C PRO A 290 -4.59 23.13 -19.19
N ASP A 291 -5.47 22.20 -18.80
CA ASP A 291 -6.58 22.47 -17.86
C ASP A 291 -6.14 22.84 -16.43
N LYS A 292 -4.87 22.60 -16.08
CA LYS A 292 -4.31 22.87 -14.74
C LYS A 292 -3.37 24.07 -14.73
N CYS A 293 -3.18 24.72 -15.88
CA CYS A 293 -2.31 25.88 -16.02
C CYS A 293 -3.14 27.16 -16.02
N ALA A 294 -2.52 28.26 -15.57
CA ALA A 294 -3.10 29.59 -15.74
C ALA A 294 -3.34 29.87 -17.25
N PRO A 295 -4.37 30.66 -17.61
CA PRO A 295 -4.70 30.96 -19.01
C PRO A 295 -3.50 31.49 -19.83
N GLU A 296 -2.66 32.31 -19.20
CA GLU A 296 -1.44 32.89 -19.80
C GLU A 296 -0.41 31.83 -20.23
N LEU A 297 -0.41 30.67 -19.57
CA LEU A 297 0.51 29.57 -19.85
C LEU A 297 -0.11 28.46 -20.70
N GLN A 298 -1.41 28.54 -21.01
CA GLN A 298 -2.16 27.42 -21.58
C GLN A 298 -1.63 26.98 -22.95
N GLU A 299 -1.24 27.92 -23.81
CA GLU A 299 -0.64 27.61 -25.11
C GLU A 299 0.71 26.90 -24.96
N LEU A 300 1.59 27.43 -24.11
CA LEU A 300 2.89 26.82 -23.83
C LEU A 300 2.74 25.45 -23.17
N ALA A 301 1.80 25.31 -22.24
CA ALA A 301 1.47 24.06 -21.57
C ALA A 301 0.99 23.01 -22.58
N THR A 302 0.14 23.40 -23.54
CA THR A 302 -0.33 22.51 -24.61
C THR A 302 0.83 21.99 -25.46
N ARG A 303 1.75 22.88 -25.89
CA ARG A 303 2.95 22.48 -26.64
C ARG A 303 3.86 21.59 -25.81
N GLY A 304 4.08 21.92 -24.53
CA GLY A 304 4.87 21.12 -23.60
C GLY A 304 4.27 19.73 -23.36
N PHE A 305 2.95 19.64 -23.21
CA PHE A 305 2.21 18.39 -23.07
C PHE A 305 2.36 17.50 -24.31
N GLN A 306 2.16 18.06 -25.51
CA GLN A 306 2.36 17.33 -26.76
C GLN A 306 3.80 16.83 -26.93
N ARG A 307 4.80 17.66 -26.59
CA ARG A 307 6.22 17.24 -26.62
C ARG A 307 6.50 16.09 -25.65
N LEU A 308 5.92 16.14 -24.45
CA LEU A 308 6.03 15.10 -23.43
C LEU A 308 5.38 13.78 -23.87
N GLU A 309 4.18 13.83 -24.47
CA GLU A 309 3.52 12.66 -25.06
C GLU A 309 4.35 12.03 -26.17
N ALA A 310 4.85 12.84 -27.11
CA ALA A 310 5.69 12.35 -28.20
C ALA A 310 7.00 11.72 -27.69
N ALA A 311 7.61 12.31 -26.66
CA ALA A 311 8.80 11.75 -26.02
C ALA A 311 8.51 10.41 -25.35
N LYS A 312 7.38 10.30 -24.63
CA LYS A 312 6.90 9.05 -24.02
C LYS A 312 6.75 7.95 -25.07
N GLU A 313 6.05 8.24 -26.16
CA GLU A 313 5.84 7.27 -27.25
C GLU A 313 7.14 6.84 -27.91
N LYS A 314 8.05 7.78 -28.19
CA LYS A 314 9.36 7.46 -28.79
C LYS A 314 10.22 6.59 -27.88
N VAL A 315 10.30 6.90 -26.58
CA VAL A 315 11.12 6.12 -25.63
C VAL A 315 10.55 4.71 -25.44
N LEU A 316 9.22 4.56 -25.36
CA LEU A 316 8.58 3.25 -25.21
C LEU A 316 8.51 2.45 -26.52
N GLY A 317 8.39 3.14 -27.66
CA GLY A 317 8.28 2.57 -29.00
C GLY A 317 9.61 2.19 -29.62
N SER A 318 10.68 2.97 -29.40
CA SER A 318 12.04 2.65 -29.87
C SER A 318 12.57 1.33 -29.27
N ALA A 319 12.10 0.96 -28.08
CA ALA A 319 12.40 -0.33 -27.47
C ALA A 319 11.66 -1.53 -28.09
N ALA A 320 10.68 -1.28 -28.99
CA ALA A 320 9.82 -2.31 -29.57
C ALA A 320 10.34 -2.90 -30.87
N GLU A 321 11.37 -2.31 -31.49
CA GLU A 321 11.98 -2.88 -32.68
C GLU A 321 13.27 -3.60 -32.29
N PRO A 322 13.23 -4.92 -31.97
CA PRO A 322 14.47 -5.69 -31.98
C PRO A 322 15.04 -5.53 -33.38
N GLN A 323 16.27 -5.01 -33.48
CA GLN A 323 17.07 -4.99 -34.70
C GLN A 323 17.08 -6.41 -35.30
N ALA A 324 16.08 -6.73 -36.11
CA ALA A 324 15.94 -7.99 -36.81
C ALA A 324 16.89 -8.06 -38.02
N ARG A 325 17.90 -7.18 -38.09
CA ARG A 325 18.82 -7.07 -39.22
C ARG A 325 20.24 -6.80 -38.77
N ALA A 326 20.88 -7.87 -38.35
CA ALA A 326 22.24 -8.19 -38.80
C ALA A 326 22.32 -9.70 -39.12
N ARG A 327 21.44 -10.18 -40.01
CA ARG A 327 21.82 -11.31 -40.86
C ARG A 327 22.87 -10.76 -41.82
N SER A 328 24.13 -11.08 -41.54
CA SER A 328 25.26 -10.80 -42.43
C SER A 328 24.94 -11.23 -43.87
N PRO A 329 25.03 -10.34 -44.86
CA PRO A 329 25.19 -10.75 -46.24
C PRO A 329 26.67 -11.11 -46.44
N GLY A 330 27.05 -12.36 -46.22
CA GLY A 330 28.40 -12.81 -46.55
C GLY A 330 28.69 -14.28 -46.20
N GLY A 331 29.05 -15.08 -47.21
CA GLY A 331 29.73 -16.36 -47.06
C GLY A 331 28.88 -17.58 -47.44
N MET A 332 28.76 -17.94 -48.72
CA MET A 332 29.71 -18.82 -49.42
C MET A 332 29.64 -20.28 -48.94
N TRP A 333 28.86 -21.13 -49.63
CA TRP A 333 29.08 -22.58 -49.66
C TRP A 333 29.13 -23.06 -51.12
N SER A 334 30.29 -23.65 -51.39
CA SER A 334 30.90 -24.15 -52.61
C SER A 334 30.08 -25.09 -53.51
N ALA A 335 30.25 -24.87 -54.81
CA ALA A 335 30.75 -25.82 -55.81
C ALA A 335 30.61 -27.33 -55.51
N TRP A 336 29.70 -28.00 -56.23
CA TRP A 336 29.84 -29.38 -56.68
C TRP A 336 29.17 -29.51 -58.06
N GLY A 337 29.93 -29.87 -59.09
CA GLY A 337 29.39 -30.17 -60.42
C GLY A 337 30.40 -29.97 -61.54
N GLY A 338 31.34 -30.92 -61.71
CA GLY A 338 32.27 -30.86 -62.83
C GLY A 338 33.29 -31.99 -62.91
N ARG A 339 32.80 -33.21 -63.21
CA ARG A 339 33.34 -34.26 -64.10
C ARG A 339 33.10 -35.66 -63.57
#